data_AF-A0A658NMY1-F1
#
_entry.id   AF-A0A658NMY1-F1
#
_cell.length_a   1.000
_cell.length_b   1.000
_cell.length_c   1.000
_cell.angle_alpha   90.00
_cell.angle_beta   90.00
_cell.angle_gamma   90.00
#
_symmetry.space_group_name_H-M   'P 1'
#
loop_
_entity.id
_entity.type
_entity.pdbx_description
1 polymer ?
#
loop_
_entity_poly.entity_id
_entity_poly.type
_entity_poly.pdbx_seq_one_letter_code
_entity_poly.pdbx_strand_id
1 'polypeptide(L)'
;HASHLEGRAGMMAAFNQLMAGFDAMILPTTPIVPPPLAALASDEGYARANSLSLRNTSLGNFLDACAISLPMQAAGCAPTGFMLM
;
A
#
# COMPACT_ATOMS: atom_id res chain seq x y z
N HIS A 1 -22.55 12.26 -1.68
CA HIS A 1 -22.16 11.65 -0.39
C HIS A 1 -22.56 10.17 -0.30
N ALA A 2 -23.81 9.76 -0.61
CA ALA A 2 -24.20 8.34 -0.60
C ALA A 2 -23.54 7.47 -1.71
N SER A 3 -23.39 8.01 -2.93
CA SER A 3 -22.84 7.29 -4.09
C SER A 3 -21.39 6.82 -3.94
N HIS A 4 -20.54 7.57 -3.21
CA HIS A 4 -19.15 7.19 -2.98
C HIS A 4 -19.01 6.03 -1.98
N LEU A 5 -19.93 5.95 -1.01
CA LEU A 5 -19.97 4.88 -0.02
C LEU A 5 -20.47 3.57 -0.65
N GLU A 6 -21.48 3.64 -1.50
CA GLU A 6 -21.98 2.51 -2.28
C GLU A 6 -20.89 1.96 -3.22
N GLY A 7 -20.12 2.85 -3.87
CA GLY A 7 -18.97 2.47 -4.69
C GLY A 7 -17.88 1.73 -3.89
N ARG A 8 -17.52 2.23 -2.70
CA ARG A 8 -16.55 1.55 -1.82
C ARG A 8 -17.05 0.17 -1.40
N ALA A 9 -18.30 0.06 -0.94
CA ALA A 9 -18.88 -1.21 -0.51
C ALA A 9 -18.88 -2.25 -1.64
N GLY A 10 -19.20 -1.83 -2.87
CA GLY A 10 -19.12 -2.70 -4.05
C GLY A 10 -17.70 -3.21 -4.33
N MET A 11 -16.69 -2.35 -4.21
CA MET A 11 -15.28 -2.74 -4.38
C MET A 11 -14.80 -3.70 -3.28
N MET A 12 -15.22 -3.49 -2.03
CA MET A 12 -14.93 -4.40 -0.93
C MET A 12 -15.54 -5.79 -1.18
N ALA A 13 -16.79 -5.84 -1.63
CA ALA A 13 -17.46 -7.10 -1.97
C ALA A 13 -16.75 -7.85 -3.12
N ALA A 14 -16.36 -7.12 -4.17
CA ALA A 14 -15.59 -7.69 -5.27
C ALA A 14 -14.22 -8.22 -4.83
N PHE A 15 -13.51 -7.48 -3.96
CA PHE A 15 -12.24 -7.92 -3.40
C PHE A 15 -12.39 -9.20 -2.57
N ASN A 16 -13.38 -9.27 -1.69
CA ASN A 16 -13.65 -10.46 -0.88
C ASN A 16 -13.96 -11.69 -1.74
N GLN A 17 -14.66 -11.52 -2.87
CA GLN A 17 -14.89 -12.60 -3.83
C GLN A 17 -13.60 -13.03 -4.55
N LEU A 18 -12.74 -12.08 -4.95
CA LEU A 18 -11.45 -12.38 -5.57
C LEU A 18 -10.50 -13.13 -4.63
N MET A 19 -10.56 -12.81 -3.34
CA MET A 19 -9.77 -13.46 -2.30
C MET A 19 -10.34 -14.82 -1.85
N ALA A 20 -11.48 -15.26 -2.38
CA ALA A 20 -12.06 -16.54 -2.01
C ALA A 20 -11.10 -17.69 -2.35
N GLY A 21 -10.67 -18.42 -1.32
CA GLY A 21 -9.70 -19.52 -1.45
C GLY A 21 -8.24 -19.13 -1.24
N PHE A 22 -7.95 -17.87 -0.90
CA PHE A 22 -6.63 -17.40 -0.50
C PHE A 22 -6.64 -16.91 0.95
N ASP A 23 -5.60 -17.21 1.71
CA ASP A 23 -5.47 -16.75 3.10
C ASP A 23 -4.93 -15.32 3.21
N ALA A 24 -4.17 -14.88 2.20
CA ALA A 24 -3.58 -13.56 2.13
C ALA A 24 -3.19 -13.18 0.69
N MET A 25 -3.23 -11.89 0.40
CA MET A 25 -2.58 -11.24 -0.72
C MET A 25 -1.21 -10.71 -0.30
N ILE A 26 -0.27 -10.86 -1.23
CA ILE A 26 1.13 -10.55 -1.03
C ILE A 26 1.55 -9.47 -2.03
N LEU A 27 2.20 -8.42 -1.52
CA LEU A 27 2.74 -7.33 -2.33
C LEU A 27 3.90 -6.62 -1.61
N PRO A 28 4.79 -5.90 -2.33
CA PRO A 28 5.69 -4.96 -1.67
C PRO A 28 4.89 -3.93 -0.86
N THR A 29 5.33 -3.59 0.35
CA THR A 29 4.67 -2.56 1.17
C THR A 29 4.71 -1.20 0.49
N THR A 30 5.87 -0.82 -0.05
CA THR A 30 6.08 0.38 -0.86
C THR A 30 6.83 0.01 -2.15
N PRO A 31 6.56 0.69 -3.27
CA PRO A 31 7.23 0.44 -4.55
C PRO A 31 8.60 1.12 -4.65
N ILE A 32 9.03 1.86 -3.62
CA ILE A 32 10.32 2.55 -3.56
C ILE A 32 11.01 2.27 -2.22
N VAL A 33 12.35 2.34 -2.24
CA VAL A 33 13.17 2.47 -1.03
C VAL A 33 13.03 3.86 -0.43
N PRO A 34 13.41 4.09 0.84
CA PRO A 34 13.39 5.42 1.44
C PRO A 34 14.20 6.41 0.59
N PRO A 35 13.58 7.50 0.11
CA PRO A 35 14.30 8.52 -0.62
C PRO A 35 15.23 9.29 0.31
N PRO A 36 16.36 9.84 -0.18
CA PRO A 36 17.18 10.75 0.59
C PRO A 36 16.38 12.02 0.94
N LEU A 37 16.64 12.63 2.09
CA LEU A 37 15.92 13.83 2.54
C LEU A 37 15.98 14.99 1.53
N ALA A 38 17.09 15.15 0.83
CA ALA A 38 17.24 16.17 -0.21
C ALA A 38 16.23 16.02 -1.36
N ALA A 39 15.79 14.79 -1.68
CA ALA A 39 14.78 14.54 -2.70
C ALA A 39 13.36 14.95 -2.26
N LEU A 40 13.17 15.24 -0.97
CA LEU A 40 11.90 15.68 -0.39
C LEU A 40 11.84 17.20 -0.14
N ALA A 41 12.88 17.95 -0.54
CA ALA A 41 13.00 19.38 -0.24
C ALA A 41 12.00 20.26 -1.00
N SER A 42 11.43 19.76 -2.10
CA SER A 42 10.41 20.44 -2.90
C SER A 42 9.05 19.78 -2.73
N ASP A 43 7.97 20.56 -2.83
CA ASP A 43 6.59 20.04 -2.81
C ASP A 43 6.34 18.96 -3.86
N GLU A 44 6.88 19.12 -5.07
CA GLU A 44 6.75 18.13 -6.15
C GLU A 44 7.44 16.80 -5.79
N GLY A 45 8.69 16.88 -5.34
CA GLY A 45 9.46 15.72 -4.87
C GLY A 45 8.77 15.00 -3.70
N TYR A 46 8.24 15.76 -2.73
CA TYR A 46 7.46 15.23 -1.63
C TYR A 46 6.16 14.55 -2.11
N ALA A 47 5.37 15.22 -2.94
CA ALA A 47 4.11 14.69 -3.46
C ALA A 47 4.31 13.39 -4.22
N ARG A 48 5.36 13.31 -5.05
CA ARG A 48 5.75 12.09 -5.76
C ARG A 48 6.13 10.95 -4.79
N ALA A 49 7.00 11.23 -3.82
CA ALA A 49 7.43 10.21 -2.85
C ALA A 49 6.29 9.73 -1.96
N ASN A 50 5.40 10.64 -1.54
CA ASN A 50 4.21 10.31 -0.76
C ASN A 50 3.22 9.46 -1.57
N SER A 51 2.95 9.82 -2.83
CA SER A 51 2.09 9.03 -3.71
C SER A 51 2.62 7.61 -3.90
N LEU A 52 3.93 7.46 -4.12
CA LEU A 52 4.56 6.14 -4.23
C LEU A 52 4.48 5.36 -2.91
N SER A 53 4.78 5.98 -1.78
CA SER A 53 4.68 5.34 -0.45
C SER A 53 3.26 4.87 -0.13
N LEU A 54 2.24 5.60 -0.60
CA LEU A 54 0.84 5.26 -0.36
C LEU A 54 0.24 4.32 -1.39
N ARG A 55 0.85 4.15 -2.56
CA ARG A 55 0.29 3.41 -3.71
C ARG A 55 -0.28 2.03 -3.35
N ASN A 56 0.43 1.28 -2.50
CA ASN A 56 0.02 -0.07 -2.10
C ASN A 56 -0.67 -0.06 -0.73
N THR A 57 -0.17 0.72 0.24
CA THR A 57 -0.74 0.79 1.59
C THR A 57 -2.15 1.36 1.63
N SER A 58 -2.50 2.25 0.68
CA SER A 58 -3.86 2.78 0.57
C SER A 58 -4.88 1.73 0.14
N LEU A 59 -4.46 0.62 -0.50
CA LEU A 59 -5.36 -0.46 -0.89
C LEU A 59 -6.02 -1.09 0.33
N GLY A 60 -5.25 -1.42 1.37
CA GLY A 60 -5.79 -2.00 2.60
C GLY A 60 -6.79 -1.07 3.30
N ASN A 61 -6.44 0.21 3.42
CA ASN A 61 -7.35 1.22 3.98
C ASN A 61 -8.65 1.34 3.17
N PHE A 62 -8.54 1.34 1.84
CA PHE A 62 -9.70 1.50 0.96
C PHE A 62 -10.60 0.26 0.97
N LEU A 63 -10.01 -0.94 0.98
CA LEU A 63 -10.72 -2.21 0.94
C LEU A 63 -11.16 -2.73 2.32
N ASP A 64 -10.83 -2.00 3.39
CA ASP A 64 -11.13 -2.40 4.77
C ASP A 64 -10.44 -3.72 5.19
N ALA A 65 -9.29 -4.01 4.57
CA ALA A 65 -8.53 -5.22 4.81
C ALA A 65 -7.49 -5.01 5.92
N CYS A 66 -7.20 -6.07 6.67
CA CYS A 66 -6.13 -6.07 7.65
C CYS A 66 -4.80 -6.32 6.95
N ALA A 67 -3.78 -5.49 7.18
CA ALA A 67 -2.47 -5.69 6.57
C ALA A 67 -1.32 -5.47 7.55
N ILE A 68 -0.24 -6.22 7.37
CA ILE A 68 1.02 -6.08 8.12
C ILE A 68 2.21 -5.98 7.17
N SER A 69 3.17 -5.09 7.49
CA SER A 69 4.44 -4.99 6.77
C SER A 69 5.55 -5.70 7.54
N LEU A 70 6.21 -6.65 6.90
CA LEU A 70 7.36 -7.38 7.41
C LEU A 70 8.64 -6.95 6.69
N PRO A 71 9.80 -6.88 7.37
CA PRO A 71 11.07 -6.59 6.71
C PRO A 71 11.43 -7.66 5.67
N MET A 72 11.92 -7.25 4.49
CA MET A 72 12.38 -8.16 3.44
C MET A 72 13.75 -7.78 2.85
N GLN A 73 14.42 -6.78 3.40
CA GLN A 73 15.72 -6.33 2.90
C GLN A 73 16.85 -7.33 3.19
N ALA A 74 17.82 -7.41 2.28
CA ALA A 74 19.11 -8.02 2.56
C ALA A 74 19.91 -7.17 3.57
N ALA A 75 20.80 -7.83 4.32
CA ALA A 75 21.65 -7.16 5.30
C ALA A 75 22.52 -6.07 4.64
N GLY A 76 22.54 -4.88 5.23
CA GLY A 76 23.29 -3.73 4.69
C GLY A 76 22.60 -2.99 3.54
N CYS A 77 21.45 -3.45 3.06
CA CYS A 77 20.66 -2.74 2.06
C CYS A 77 19.63 -1.79 2.71
N ALA A 78 19.09 -0.87 1.91
CA ALA A 78 17.99 -0.01 2.34
C ALA A 78 16.78 -0.86 2.79
N PRO A 79 16.01 -0.42 3.81
CA PRO A 79 14.89 -1.18 4.32
C PRO A 79 13.79 -1.28 3.26
N THR A 80 13.22 -2.47 3.12
CA THR A 80 12.10 -2.74 2.22
C THR A 80 11.11 -3.63 2.95
N GLY A 81 9.82 -3.46 2.64
CA GLY A 81 8.74 -4.17 3.29
C GLY A 81 8.01 -5.10 2.34
N PHE A 82 7.59 -6.23 2.89
CA PHE A 82 6.64 -7.16 2.29
C PHE A 82 5.33 -7.08 3.07
N MET A 83 4.24 -6.79 2.37
CA MET A 83 2.91 -6.67 2.96
C MET A 83 2.16 -7.99 2.83
N LEU A 84 1.62 -8.47 3.95
CA LEU A 84 0.61 -9.52 4.04
C LEU A 84 -0.73 -8.86 4.34
N MET A 85 -1.71 -9.06 3.46
CA MET A 85 -3.06 -8.49 3.59
C MET A 85 -4.14 -9.54 3.38
#